data_AF-A0A2V8QSH5-F1
#
_entry.id   AF-A0A2V8QSH5-F1
#
_cell.length_a   1.000
_cell.length_b   1.000
_cell.length_c   1.000
_cell.angle_alpha   90.00
_cell.angle_beta   90.00
_cell.angle_gamma   90.00
#
_symmetry.space_group_name_H-M   'P 1'
#
loop_
_entity.id
_entity.type
_entity.pdbx_description
1 polymer ?
#
loop_
_entity_poly.entity_id
_entity_poly.type
_entity_poly.pdbx_seq_one_letter_code
_entity_poly.pdbx_strand_id
1 'polypeptide(L)'
;MAAVGGLSKAKAATEVDAKGLAVTPGFIDMLSDSELSLIADYRSLGELRQGATTQIFDESSAGPLNDETERNRLSTQGEIKSRVPG
;
A
#
# COMPACT_ATOMS: atom_id res chain seq x y z
N MET A 1 12.42 24.43 11.28
CA MET A 1 10.98 24.08 11.26
C MET A 1 10.53 23.97 9.82
N ALA A 2 9.57 23.08 9.53
CA ALA A 2 8.93 22.98 8.22
C ALA A 2 7.83 24.04 8.07
N ALA A 3 7.49 24.41 6.82
CA ALA A 3 6.48 25.41 6.50
C ALA A 3 5.82 25.13 5.13
N VAL A 4 4.65 25.73 4.90
CA VAL A 4 3.92 25.71 3.61
C VAL A 4 3.71 27.16 3.15
N GLY A 5 3.91 27.44 1.86
CA GLY A 5 3.73 28.76 1.27
C GLY A 5 4.87 29.17 0.34
N GLY A 6 5.18 30.46 0.28
CA GLY A 6 6.32 30.98 -0.50
C GLY A 6 7.66 30.72 0.19
N LEU A 7 8.34 29.64 -0.20
CA LEU A 7 9.57 29.16 0.46
C LEU A 7 10.88 29.56 -0.25
N SER A 8 10.85 30.55 -1.17
CA SER A 8 12.01 30.93 -1.99
C SER A 8 13.24 31.45 -1.22
N LYS A 9 13.09 31.77 0.07
CA LYS A 9 14.17 32.20 0.97
C LYS A 9 14.55 31.14 2.02
N ALA A 10 13.86 29.99 2.03
CA ALA A 10 14.15 28.91 2.96
C ALA A 10 15.43 28.18 2.52
N LYS A 11 16.16 27.60 3.48
CA LYS A 11 17.28 26.70 3.19
C LYS A 11 16.76 25.25 3.25
N ALA A 12 17.05 24.46 2.23
CA ALA A 12 16.75 23.04 2.19
C ALA A 12 18.00 22.23 1.82
N ALA A 13 18.10 21.00 2.32
CA ALA A 13 19.14 20.06 1.89
C ALA A 13 18.81 19.44 0.51
N THR A 14 17.53 19.46 0.13
CA THR A 14 17.03 18.92 -1.13
C THR A 14 15.85 19.75 -1.59
N GLU A 15 15.85 20.13 -2.86
CA GLU A 15 14.76 20.84 -3.52
C GLU A 15 14.27 19.97 -4.69
N VAL A 16 12.94 19.84 -4.83
CA VAL A 16 12.29 19.07 -5.89
C VAL A 16 11.38 20.00 -6.67
N ASP A 17 11.57 20.08 -8.00
CA ASP A 17 10.71 20.87 -8.87
C ASP A 17 9.40 20.11 -9.16
N ALA A 18 8.29 20.62 -8.60
CA ALA A 18 6.95 20.09 -8.81
C ALA A 18 6.11 20.98 -9.75
N LYS A 19 6.74 21.81 -10.60
CA LYS A 19 6.03 22.70 -11.52
C LYS A 19 5.11 21.91 -12.46
N GLY A 20 3.84 22.31 -12.50
CA GLY A 20 2.82 21.62 -13.30
C GLY A 20 2.29 20.33 -12.68
N LEU A 21 2.70 20.01 -11.45
CA LEU A 21 2.22 18.88 -10.66
C LEU A 21 1.50 19.37 -9.41
N ALA A 22 0.76 18.47 -8.76
CA ALA A 22 0.16 18.72 -7.45
C ALA A 22 1.03 18.11 -6.34
N VAL A 23 1.11 18.80 -5.21
CA VAL A 23 1.64 18.24 -3.96
C VAL A 23 0.46 17.99 -3.04
N THR A 24 0.22 16.73 -2.72
CA THR A 24 -0.90 16.30 -1.88
C THR A 24 -0.38 15.54 -0.67
N PRO A 25 -1.19 15.40 0.40
CA PRO A 25 -1.01 14.30 1.33
C PRO A 25 -1.01 12.96 0.57
N GLY A 26 -0.35 11.95 1.13
CA GLY A 26 -0.49 10.59 0.63
C GLY A 26 -1.93 10.11 0.79
N PHE A 27 -2.37 9.25 -0.13
CA PHE A 27 -3.71 8.67 -0.07
C PHE A 27 -3.81 7.61 1.02
N ILE A 28 -5.01 7.46 1.57
CA ILE A 28 -5.33 6.46 2.57
C ILE A 28 -6.22 5.42 1.88
N ASP A 29 -5.71 4.20 1.72
CA ASP A 29 -6.51 3.05 1.32
C ASP A 29 -7.25 2.52 2.54
N MET A 30 -8.57 2.67 2.56
CA MET A 30 -9.39 2.37 3.74
C MET A 30 -9.85 0.91 3.82
N LEU A 31 -9.76 0.14 2.73
CA LEU A 31 -10.26 -1.23 2.65
C LEU A 31 -9.27 -2.08 1.85
N SER A 32 -8.08 -2.22 2.42
CA SER A 32 -6.98 -2.92 1.75
C SER A 32 -7.06 -4.42 2.01
N ASP A 33 -7.02 -5.22 0.96
CA ASP A 33 -6.89 -6.70 0.99
C ASP A 33 -5.48 -7.09 0.55
N SER A 34 -4.47 -6.53 1.24
CA SER A 34 -3.05 -6.59 0.84
C SER A 34 -2.14 -7.03 2.00
N GLU A 35 -2.67 -7.64 3.05
CA GLU A 35 -1.91 -8.12 4.21
C GLU A 35 -0.88 -9.16 3.77
N LEU A 36 -1.33 -10.17 3.01
CA LEU A 36 -0.46 -11.26 2.55
C LEU A 36 0.55 -10.77 1.51
N SER A 37 0.13 -9.86 0.62
CA SER A 37 1.02 -9.29 -0.39
C SER A 37 2.08 -8.39 0.23
N LEU A 38 1.74 -7.63 1.28
CA LEU A 38 2.67 -6.81 2.04
C LEU A 38 3.67 -7.65 2.84
N ILE A 39 3.22 -8.75 3.46
CA ILE A 39 4.12 -9.69 4.16
C ILE A 39 5.07 -10.36 3.16
N ALA A 40 4.57 -10.74 1.98
CA ALA A 40 5.38 -11.38 0.94
C ALA A 40 6.37 -10.41 0.27
N ASP A 41 5.97 -9.16 0.03
CA ASP A 41 6.80 -8.10 -0.52
C ASP A 41 6.58 -6.78 0.23
N TYR A 42 7.47 -6.51 1.19
CA TYR A 42 7.44 -5.33 2.06
C TYR A 42 7.56 -4.00 1.31
N ARG A 43 7.90 -4.00 0.02
CA ARG A 43 8.06 -2.76 -0.76
C ARG A 43 6.72 -2.11 -1.10
N SER A 44 5.60 -2.83 -1.02
CA SER A 44 4.25 -2.31 -1.26
C SER A 44 4.13 -1.49 -2.57
N LEU A 45 4.81 -1.93 -3.63
CA LEU A 45 4.90 -1.14 -4.87
C LEU A 45 3.56 -1.01 -5.60
N GLY A 46 2.60 -1.91 -5.36
CA GLY A 46 1.24 -1.78 -5.89
C GLY A 46 0.55 -0.52 -5.38
N GLU A 47 0.73 -0.20 -4.11
CA GLU A 47 0.07 0.91 -3.42
C GLU A 47 0.85 2.21 -3.54
N LEU A 48 2.17 2.15 -3.31
CA LEU A 48 3.04 3.33 -3.36
C LEU A 48 3.00 4.01 -4.73
N ARG A 49 2.88 3.23 -5.82
CA ARG A 49 2.80 3.77 -7.18
C ARG A 49 1.47 4.46 -7.49
N GLN A 50 0.43 4.17 -6.73
CA GLN A 50 -0.86 4.83 -6.82
C GLN A 50 -0.96 6.04 -5.86
N GLY A 51 0.08 6.28 -5.06
CA GLY A 51 0.14 7.40 -4.12
C GLY A 51 -0.43 7.09 -2.74
N ALA A 52 -0.79 5.83 -2.45
CA ALA A 52 -1.21 5.42 -1.13
C ALA A 52 -0.01 5.34 -0.18
N THR A 53 -0.16 5.91 1.02
CA THR A 53 0.88 5.92 2.07
C THR A 53 0.43 5.30 3.38
N THR A 54 -0.88 5.06 3.52
CA THR A 54 -1.49 4.44 4.69
C THR A 54 -2.52 3.43 4.21
N GLN A 55 -2.51 2.24 4.80
CA GLN A 55 -3.47 1.18 4.55
C GLN A 55 -4.22 0.86 5.83
N ILE A 56 -5.54 0.72 5.72
CA ILE A 56 -6.40 0.13 6.73
C ILE A 56 -6.84 -1.21 6.16
N PHE A 57 -6.38 -2.26 6.80
CA PHE A 57 -6.67 -3.63 6.43
C PHE A 57 -8.07 -4.01 6.91
N ASP A 58 -8.82 -4.69 6.05
CA ASP A 58 -10.16 -5.17 6.41
C ASP A 58 -10.04 -6.39 7.35
N GLU A 59 -11.02 -6.59 8.23
CA GLU A 59 -11.17 -7.84 8.97
C GLU A 59 -11.88 -8.89 8.12
N SER A 60 -11.54 -8.99 6.82
CA SER A 60 -12.13 -9.98 5.93
C SER A 60 -11.63 -11.37 6.35
N SER A 61 -12.29 -11.95 7.35
CA SER A 61 -12.18 -13.35 7.69
C SER A 61 -12.52 -14.10 6.40
N ALA A 62 -11.56 -14.87 5.88
CA ALA A 62 -11.81 -15.77 4.78
C ALA A 62 -13.08 -16.57 5.13
N GLY A 63 -14.19 -16.22 4.48
CA GLY A 63 -15.47 -16.92 4.68
C GLY A 63 -15.26 -18.42 4.52
N PRO A 64 -16.11 -19.27 5.13
CA PRO A 64 -15.84 -20.70 5.30
C PRO A 64 -15.40 -21.34 3.98
N LEU A 65 -14.16 -21.80 3.97
CA LEU A 65 -13.59 -22.48 2.82
C LEU A 65 -14.05 -23.94 2.88
N ASN A 66 -14.75 -24.38 1.85
CA ASN A 66 -14.85 -25.81 1.56
C ASN A 66 -13.69 -26.21 0.63
N ASP A 67 -13.35 -27.50 0.59
CA ASP A 67 -12.20 -28.01 -0.18
C ASP A 67 -12.20 -27.58 -1.66
N GLU A 68 -13.39 -27.35 -2.23
CA GLU A 68 -13.54 -26.87 -3.61
C GLU A 68 -13.18 -25.39 -3.75
N THR A 69 -13.58 -24.55 -2.79
CA THR A 69 -13.22 -23.12 -2.75
C THR A 69 -11.73 -22.92 -2.48
N GLU A 70 -11.10 -23.77 -1.65
CA GLU A 70 -9.65 -23.74 -1.44
C GLU A 70 -8.88 -24.07 -2.72
N ARG A 71 -9.27 -25.15 -3.42
CA ARG A 71 -8.64 -25.54 -4.70
C ARG A 71 -8.78 -24.46 -5.77
N ASN A 72 -9.93 -23.79 -5.84
CA ASN A 72 -10.16 -22.70 -6.79
C ASN A 72 -9.37 -21.44 -6.43
N ARG A 73 -9.21 -21.12 -5.14
CA ARG A 73 -8.34 -20.00 -4.70
C ARG A 73 -6.88 -20.27 -5.03
N LEU A 74 -6.39 -21.48 -4.77
CA LEU A 74 -5.02 -21.88 -5.08
C LEU A 74 -4.71 -21.90 -6.59
N SER A 75 -5.71 -22.16 -7.44
CA SER A 75 -5.52 -22.18 -8.89
C SER A 75 -5.56 -20.78 -9.54
N THR A 76 -6.15 -19.79 -8.87
CA THR A 76 -6.31 -18.41 -9.38
C THR A 76 -5.39 -17.40 -8.71
N GLN A 77 -5.04 -17.60 -7.44
CA GLN A 77 -4.04 -16.80 -6.75
C GLN A 77 -2.65 -17.37 -7.08
N GLY A 78 -1.87 -16.63 -7.87
CA GLY A 78 -0.46 -16.97 -8.11
C GLY A 78 0.27 -17.18 -6.78
N GLU A 79 1.20 -18.13 -6.72
CA GLU A 79 1.81 -18.60 -5.46
C GLU A 79 2.35 -17.45 -4.57
N ILE A 80 1.55 -16.97 -3.63
CA ILE A 80 2.02 -16.14 -2.53
C ILE A 80 2.53 -17.09 -1.46
N LYS A 81 3.82 -17.46 -1.53
CA LYS A 81 4.50 -18.17 -0.45
C LYS A 81 4.64 -17.25 0.77
N SER A 82 3.63 -17.22 1.62
CA SER A 82 3.75 -16.70 2.98
C SER A 82 3.59 -17.85 3.97
N ARG A 83 4.60 -18.01 4.83
CA ARG A 83 4.51 -18.89 6.01
C ARG A 83 4.11 -18.01 7.17
N VAL A 84 2.82 -17.90 7.44
CA VAL A 84 2.30 -17.25 8.65
C VAL A 84 2.10 -18.35 9.70
N PRO A 85 2.80 -18.33 10.85
CA PRO A 85 2.51 -19.24 11.95
C PRO A 85 1.18 -18.83 12.60
N GLY A 86 0.30 -19.82 12.82
CA GLY A 86 -0.93 -19.67 13.60
C GLY A 86 -0.71 -19.70 15.10
#